data_AF-A0A920V643-F1
#
_entry.id   AF-A0A920V643-F1
#
_cell.length_a   1.000
_cell.length_b   1.000
_cell.length_c   1.000
_cell.angle_alpha   90.00
_cell.angle_beta   90.00
_cell.angle_gamma   90.00
#
_symmetry.space_group_name_H-M   'P 1'
#
loop_
_entity.id
_entity.type
_entity.pdbx_description
1 polymer ?
#
loop_
_entity_poly.entity_id
_entity_poly.type
_entity_poly.pdbx_seq_one_letter_code
_entity_poly.pdbx_strand_id
1 'polypeptide(L)' 'MSEQVNLSVSERSSGGKSSNRNQRRSGLFQVLCTGVKKSLKKYPLWKRI' A
#
# COMPACT_ATOMS: atom_id res chain seq x y z
N MET A 1 9.90 -22.45 11.39
CA MET A 1 10.65 -21.55 10.49
C MET A 1 9.66 -20.54 9.96
N SER A 2 9.87 -19.24 10.21
CA SER A 2 9.04 -18.19 9.62
C SER A 2 9.66 -17.77 8.30
N GLU A 3 8.90 -17.84 7.21
CA GLU A 3 9.34 -17.32 5.93
C GLU A 3 9.19 -15.80 5.91
N GLN A 4 10.26 -15.10 5.52
CA GLN A 4 10.25 -13.66 5.36
C GLN A 4 9.88 -13.33 3.91
N VAL A 5 8.85 -12.49 3.72
CA VAL A 5 8.44 -11.99 2.41
C VAL A 5 8.78 -10.50 2.31
N ASN A 6 9.53 -10.13 1.27
CA ASN A 6 9.85 -8.74 0.97
C ASN A 6 8.84 -8.16 -0.02
N LEU A 7 8.17 -7.07 0.35
CA LEU A 7 7.17 -6.40 -0.47
C LEU A 7 7.65 -5.00 -0.86
N SER A 8 7.56 -4.65 -2.15
CA SER A 8 7.84 -3.30 -2.64
C SER A 8 6.62 -2.40 -2.43
N VAL A 9 6.84 -1.26 -1.78
CA VAL A 9 5.79 -0.40 -1.26
C VAL A 9 6.15 1.07 -1.54
N SER A 10 5.20 1.90 -1.99
CA SER A 10 5.45 3.32 -2.35
C SER A 10 4.65 4.28 -1.47
N GLU A 11 5.11 5.50 -1.18
CA GLU A 11 4.26 6.44 -0.43
C GLU A 11 3.09 6.93 -1.28
N ARG A 12 1.94 7.15 -0.63
CA ARG A 12 0.74 7.59 -1.33
C ARG A 12 0.68 9.11 -1.40
N SER A 13 0.65 9.66 -2.61
CA SER A 13 0.62 11.11 -2.85
C SER A 13 -0.72 11.78 -2.54
N SER A 14 -1.84 11.04 -2.65
CA SER A 14 -3.19 11.57 -2.42
C SER A 14 -4.11 10.54 -1.76
N GLY A 15 -5.15 11.02 -1.08
CA GLY A 15 -6.22 10.20 -0.56
C GLY A 15 -7.59 10.56 -1.11
N GLY A 16 -8.55 9.64 -0.96
CA GLY A 16 -9.93 9.87 -1.35
C GLY A 16 -10.50 8.76 -2.24
N LYS A 17 -11.81 8.85 -2.49
CA LYS A 17 -12.57 7.84 -3.24
C LYS A 17 -12.10 7.70 -4.68
N SER A 18 -11.91 8.81 -5.39
CA SER A 18 -11.45 8.84 -6.78
C SER A 18 -10.02 8.33 -6.93
N SER A 19 -9.10 8.80 -6.08
CA SER A 19 -7.70 8.34 -6.02
C SER A 19 -7.62 6.83 -5.79
N ASN A 20 -8.41 6.28 -4.86
CA ASN A 20 -8.48 4.84 -4.64
C ASN A 20 -9.06 4.06 -5.82
N ARG A 21 -10.09 4.59 -6.48
CA ARG A 21 -10.67 3.96 -7.67
C ARG A 21 -9.64 3.88 -8.81
N ASN A 22 -8.87 4.95 -9.03
CA ASN A 22 -7.85 4.99 -10.06
C ASN A 22 -6.70 4.02 -9.77
N GLN A 23 -6.21 3.96 -8.53
CA GLN A 23 -5.17 2.99 -8.15
C GLN A 23 -5.65 1.54 -8.38
N ARG A 24 -6.88 1.20 -7.97
CA ARG A 24 -7.45 -0.13 -8.23
C ARG A 24 -7.55 -0.47 -9.72
N ARG A 25 -7.90 0.51 -10.57
CA ARG A 25 -7.91 0.33 -12.03
C ARG A 25 -6.51 0.07 -12.61
N SER A 26 -5.46 0.55 -11.95
CA SER A 26 -4.06 0.29 -12.33
C SER A 26 -3.48 -1.00 -11.73
N GLY A 27 -4.32 -1.87 -11.14
CA GLY A 27 -3.86 -3.11 -10.49
C GLY A 27 -3.20 -2.89 -9.12
N LEU A 28 -3.30 -1.68 -8.57
CA LEU A 28 -2.77 -1.32 -7.26
C LEU A 28 -3.80 -1.48 -6.16
N PHE A 29 -3.35 -1.96 -5.01
CA PHE A 29 -4.18 -2.00 -3.80
C PHE A 29 -3.53 -1.20 -2.68
N GLN A 30 -4.35 -0.55 -1.87
CA GLN A 30 -3.85 0.30 -0.79
C GLN A 30 -3.74 -0.50 0.50
N VAL A 31 -2.63 -0.30 1.21
CA VAL A 31 -2.36 -0.89 2.51
C VAL A 31 -2.06 0.23 3.51
N LEU A 32 -2.50 0.05 4.74
CA LEU A 32 -2.15 0.91 5.86
C LEU A 32 -1.13 0.16 6.71
N CYS A 33 0.09 0.67 6.79
CA CYS A 33 1.12 0.12 7.66
C CYS A 33 1.08 0.87 8.99
N THR A 34 0.73 0.18 10.07
CA THR A 34 0.66 0.72 11.42
C THR A 34 1.71 0.02 12.29
N GLY A 35 2.40 0.78 13.14
CA GLY A 35 3.41 0.24 14.06
C GLY A 35 3.57 1.17 15.25
N VAL A 36 3.92 0.61 16.42
CA VAL A 36 4.21 1.41 17.61
C VAL A 36 5.47 2.23 17.33
N LYS A 37 5.32 3.56 17.26
CA LYS A 37 6.32 4.56 16.83
C LYS A 37 6.71 4.53 15.34
N LYS A 38 5.78 4.92 14.46
CA LYS A 38 5.94 6.04 13.52
C LYS A 38 4.62 6.24 12.77
N SER A 39 4.27 7.50 12.52
CA SER A 39 2.99 7.97 11.98
C SER A 39 2.38 7.03 10.94
N LEU A 40 1.09 6.75 11.07
CA LEU A 40 0.26 6.02 10.10
C LEU A 40 0.56 6.46 8.66
N LYS A 41 1.31 5.65 7.91
CA LYS A 41 1.59 5.90 6.49
C LYS A 41 0.85 4.88 5.63
N LYS A 42 0.12 5.39 4.64
CA LYS A 42 -0.62 4.58 3.66
C LYS A 42 0.27 4.37 2.45
N TYR A 43 0.31 3.15 1.94
CA TYR A 43 1.14 2.79 0.82
C TYR A 43 0.37 1.91 -0.20
N PRO A 44 0.53 2.07 -1.53
CA PRO A 44 0.06 1.10 -2.49
C PRO A 44 1.01 -0.11 -2.53
N LEU A 45 0.43 -1.30 -2.58
CA LEU A 45 1.08 -2.58 -2.77
C LEU A 45 0.74 -3.09 -4.18
N TRP A 46 1.74 -3.66 -4.85
CA TRP A 46 1.63 -4.24 -6.18
C TRP A 46 1.61 -5.77 -6.05
N LYS A 47 0.71 -6.46 -6.78
CA LYS A 47 0.79 -7.92 -6.95
C LYS A 47 0.89 -8.22 -8.45
N ARG A 48 1.98 -8.86 -8.84
CA ARG A 48 2.16 -9.43 -10.19
C ARG A 48 1.33 -10.72 -10.25
N ILE A 49 0.29 -10.76 -11.10
CA ILE A 49 -0.36 -12.00 -11.56
C ILE A 49 0.26 -12.34 -12.90
#